data_AF-A0A7J3J1K8-F1
#
_entry.id   AF-A0A7J3J1K8-F1
#
_cell.length_a   1.000
_cell.length_b   1.000
_cell.length_c   1.000
_cell.angle_alpha   90.00
_cell.angle_beta   90.00
_cell.angle_gamma   90.00
#
_symmetry.space_group_name_H-M   'P 1'
#
loop_
_entity.id
_entity.type
_entity.pdbx_description
1 polymer ?
#
loop_
_entity_poly.entity_id
_entity_poly.type
_entity_poly.pdbx_seq_one_letter_code
_entity_poly.pdbx_strand_id
1 'polypeptide(L)'
;MVQTPNLIGKTIAITRALNQAQETAKMIEELGGKAYIIPAIEFKMPDDLTPVRTFIEEIEAKKASYVIFMSSNAVEFLFKEAAILNLSKKLEDGLNKATIIAIGPKTGETLKKYGIKLDFLPREYSSEGIVETIQKMGLSNEIIYIPRVKNAGPTLREKLEALKLKVQEIPVYEQILPKDGDLAEQFVNDLASGSIHAIIFGSAQSVRNL
;
A
#
# COMPACT_ATOMS: atom_id res chain seq x y z
N MET A 1 26.15 28.12 -15.14
CA MET A 1 25.72 26.73 -15.41
C MET A 1 25.12 26.20 -14.13
N VAL A 2 23.83 25.85 -14.11
CA VAL A 2 23.23 25.18 -12.96
C VAL A 2 23.83 23.77 -12.93
N GLN A 3 24.59 23.46 -11.89
CA GLN A 3 25.18 22.13 -11.74
C GLN A 3 24.01 21.16 -11.51
N THR A 4 23.80 20.23 -12.43
CA THR A 4 22.79 19.19 -12.26
C THR A 4 23.15 18.38 -11.01
N PRO A 5 22.23 18.24 -10.04
CA PRO A 5 22.47 17.39 -8.87
C PRO A 5 22.86 15.98 -9.33
N ASN A 6 23.91 15.41 -8.76
CA ASN A 6 24.36 14.04 -9.02
C ASN A 6 24.71 13.33 -7.71
N LEU A 7 24.86 12.01 -7.78
CA LEU A 7 25.16 11.13 -6.65
C LEU A 7 26.53 10.44 -6.80
N ILE A 8 27.44 11.01 -7.60
CA ILE A 8 28.75 10.40 -7.88
C ILE A 8 29.51 10.15 -6.57
N GLY A 9 29.97 8.91 -6.39
CA GLY A 9 30.70 8.48 -5.19
C GLY A 9 29.85 8.36 -3.94
N LYS A 10 28.51 8.48 -4.03
CA LYS A 10 27.58 8.30 -2.91
C LYS A 10 26.94 6.93 -2.98
N THR A 11 26.92 6.25 -1.83
CA THR A 11 26.15 5.03 -1.58
C THR A 11 24.89 5.40 -0.82
N ILE A 12 23.73 5.02 -1.35
CA ILE A 12 22.43 5.38 -0.77
C ILE A 12 21.68 4.10 -0.41
N ALA A 13 21.36 3.95 0.88
CA ALA A 13 20.60 2.82 1.37
C ALA A 13 19.09 3.00 1.14
N ILE A 14 18.43 1.93 0.69
CA ILE A 14 17.02 1.91 0.34
C ILE A 14 16.32 0.90 1.23
N THR A 15 15.40 1.37 2.08
CA THR A 15 14.74 0.52 3.09
C THR A 15 13.39 -0.04 2.63
N ARG A 16 13.02 0.18 1.36
CA ARG A 16 11.74 -0.27 0.80
C ARG A 16 11.75 -1.77 0.54
N ALA A 17 10.58 -2.38 0.41
CA ALA A 17 10.45 -3.77 -0.04
C ALA A 17 11.21 -3.99 -1.36
N LEU A 18 11.81 -5.16 -1.53
CA LEU A 18 12.76 -5.45 -2.61
C LEU A 18 12.22 -5.07 -4.00
N ASN A 19 10.99 -5.46 -4.33
CA ASN A 19 10.34 -5.17 -5.60
C ASN A 19 10.11 -3.66 -5.84
N GLN A 20 9.99 -2.87 -4.78
CA GLN A 20 9.81 -1.42 -4.84
C GLN A 20 11.14 -0.66 -4.76
N ALA A 21 12.20 -1.29 -4.23
CA ALA A 21 13.52 -0.69 -4.14
C ALA A 21 14.19 -0.55 -5.51
N GLN A 22 13.87 -1.43 -6.47
CA GLN A 22 14.49 -1.47 -7.80
C GLN A 22 14.29 -0.17 -8.61
N GLU A 23 13.09 0.42 -8.57
CA GLU A 23 12.82 1.69 -9.25
C GLU A 23 13.68 2.82 -8.67
N THR A 24 13.76 2.90 -7.34
CA THR A 24 14.60 3.89 -6.65
C THR A 24 16.09 3.63 -6.87
N ALA A 25 16.52 2.36 -6.90
CA ALA A 25 17.89 1.97 -7.17
C ALA A 25 18.33 2.44 -8.56
N LYS A 26 17.49 2.21 -9.57
CA LYS A 26 17.74 2.67 -10.94
C LYS A 26 17.91 4.19 -11.00
N MET A 27 17.05 4.96 -10.31
CA MET A 27 17.18 6.42 -10.26
C MET A 27 18.49 6.87 -9.59
N ILE A 28 18.94 6.17 -8.54
CA ILE A 28 20.22 6.47 -7.87
C ILE A 28 21.39 6.21 -8.82
N GLU A 29 21.36 5.08 -9.52
CA GLU A 29 22.40 4.67 -10.47
C GLU A 29 22.46 5.60 -11.69
N GLU A 30 21.31 6.04 -12.21
CA GLU A 30 21.22 7.05 -13.28
C GLU A 30 21.86 8.40 -12.90
N LEU A 31 21.89 8.73 -11.60
CA LEU A 31 22.57 9.91 -11.06
C LEU A 31 24.05 9.65 -10.71
N GLY A 32 24.58 8.45 -11.00
CA GLY A 32 25.97 8.06 -10.74
C GLY A 32 26.26 7.55 -9.33
N GLY A 33 25.23 7.32 -8.52
CA GLY A 33 25.35 6.75 -7.17
C GLY A 33 25.34 5.22 -7.16
N LYS A 34 25.61 4.64 -5.98
CA LYS A 34 25.47 3.21 -5.71
C LYS A 34 24.23 2.97 -4.85
N ALA A 35 23.31 2.13 -5.32
CA ALA A 35 22.18 1.68 -4.52
C ALA A 35 22.61 0.57 -3.54
N TYR A 36 22.23 0.70 -2.27
CA TYR A 36 22.37 -0.33 -1.25
C TYR A 36 20.96 -0.77 -0.83
N ILE A 37 20.53 -1.97 -1.21
CA ILE A 37 19.17 -2.43 -0.93
C ILE A 37 19.18 -3.19 0.40
N ILE A 38 18.49 -2.64 1.41
CA ILE A 38 18.31 -3.22 2.73
C ILE A 38 16.82 -3.23 3.05
N PRO A 39 16.04 -4.21 2.56
CA PRO A 39 14.60 -4.18 2.74
C PRO A 39 14.26 -4.23 4.23
N ALA A 40 13.63 -3.19 4.74
CA ALA A 40 13.15 -3.15 6.13
C ALA A 40 11.72 -3.68 6.24
N ILE A 41 11.07 -3.98 5.12
CA ILE A 41 9.70 -4.50 5.05
C ILE A 41 9.62 -5.50 3.89
N GLU A 42 8.98 -6.63 4.13
CA GLU A 42 8.49 -7.55 3.11
C GLU A 42 6.96 -7.64 3.20
N PHE A 43 6.32 -7.77 2.05
CA PHE A 43 4.88 -7.96 1.96
C PHE A 43 4.58 -9.42 1.67
N LYS A 44 3.82 -10.06 2.56
CA LYS A 44 3.38 -11.45 2.42
C LYS A 44 1.85 -11.50 2.28
N MET A 45 1.35 -12.49 1.56
CA MET A 45 -0.08 -12.84 1.62
C MET A 45 -0.42 -13.42 3.00
N PRO A 46 -1.62 -13.14 3.56
CA PRO A 46 -2.08 -13.80 4.78
C PRO A 46 -2.26 -15.31 4.55
N ASP A 47 -2.09 -16.11 5.60
CA ASP A 47 -2.31 -17.57 5.50
C ASP A 47 -3.80 -17.93 5.38
N ASP A 48 -4.68 -17.08 5.92
CA ASP A 48 -6.14 -17.21 5.84
C ASP A 48 -6.73 -16.24 4.81
N LEU A 49 -7.25 -16.79 3.71
CA LEU A 49 -7.89 -16.04 2.62
C LEU A 49 -9.41 -15.92 2.79
N THR A 50 -9.98 -16.46 3.88
CA THR A 50 -11.41 -16.39 4.18
C THR A 50 -11.94 -14.96 4.19
N PRO A 51 -11.25 -13.94 4.74
CA PRO A 51 -11.72 -12.56 4.69
C PRO A 51 -11.94 -12.04 3.27
N VAL A 52 -11.05 -12.37 2.32
CA VAL A 52 -11.20 -11.98 0.91
C VAL A 52 -12.34 -12.73 0.24
N ARG A 53 -12.48 -14.04 0.50
CA ARG A 53 -13.63 -14.82 -0.01
C ARG A 53 -14.96 -14.19 0.43
N THR A 54 -15.13 -13.96 1.74
CA THR A 54 -16.34 -13.35 2.31
C THR A 54 -16.59 -11.98 1.70
N PHE A 55 -15.56 -11.14 1.58
CA PHE A 55 -15.69 -9.83 0.95
C PHE A 55 -16.20 -9.92 -0.50
N ILE A 56 -15.66 -10.85 -1.30
CA ILE A 56 -16.08 -11.02 -2.70
C ILE A 56 -17.54 -11.48 -2.78
N GLU A 57 -17.96 -12.39 -1.90
CA GLU A 57 -19.35 -12.86 -1.82
C GLU A 57 -20.31 -11.73 -1.40
N GLU A 58 -19.91 -10.90 -0.43
CA GLU A 58 -20.71 -9.77 0.05
C GLU A 58 -20.85 -8.65 -0.99
N ILE A 59 -19.77 -8.29 -1.68
CA ILE A 59 -19.81 -7.25 -2.72
C ILE A 59 -20.59 -7.72 -3.97
N GLU A 60 -20.54 -9.01 -4.30
CA GLU A 60 -21.35 -9.61 -5.37
C GLU A 60 -22.86 -9.54 -5.05
N ALA A 61 -23.24 -9.70 -3.78
CA ALA A 61 -24.62 -9.69 -3.31
C ALA A 61 -25.29 -8.29 -3.26
N LYS A 62 -24.55 -7.22 -3.59
CA LYS A 62 -25.06 -5.86 -3.95
C LYS A 62 -26.11 -5.24 -3.03
N LYS A 63 -25.66 -4.60 -1.94
CA LYS A 63 -26.48 -3.66 -1.14
C LYS A 63 -25.94 -2.22 -1.07
N ALA A 64 -25.07 -1.86 -2.02
CA ALA A 64 -24.28 -0.61 -2.08
C ALA A 64 -23.26 -0.49 -0.92
N SER A 65 -21.98 -0.64 -1.27
CA SER A 65 -20.90 -0.68 -0.32
C SER A 65 -19.69 0.03 -0.91
N TYR A 66 -19.18 1.04 -0.24
CA TYR A 66 -18.04 1.83 -0.71
C TYR A 66 -16.77 1.01 -0.50
N VAL A 67 -15.82 1.05 -1.45
CA VAL A 67 -14.53 0.37 -1.28
C VAL A 67 -13.41 1.40 -1.32
N ILE A 68 -12.64 1.48 -0.25
CA ILE A 68 -11.55 2.44 -0.09
C ILE A 68 -10.21 1.71 -0.17
N PHE A 69 -9.41 2.07 -1.16
CA PHE A 69 -8.05 1.57 -1.32
C PHE A 69 -7.03 2.62 -0.85
N MET A 70 -6.37 2.31 0.27
CA MET A 70 -5.34 3.16 0.87
C MET A 70 -3.92 2.89 0.32
N SER A 71 -3.77 1.92 -0.57
CA SER A 71 -2.46 1.53 -1.12
C SER A 71 -2.62 0.72 -2.39
N SER A 72 -1.71 0.92 -3.35
CA SER A 72 -1.58 0.06 -4.53
C SER A 72 -1.31 -1.40 -4.14
N ASN A 73 -0.60 -1.65 -3.03
CA ASN A 73 -0.36 -3.02 -2.56
C ASN A 73 -1.67 -3.72 -2.18
N ALA A 74 -2.61 -3.00 -1.54
CA ALA A 74 -3.89 -3.59 -1.18
C ALA A 74 -4.66 -4.06 -2.42
N VAL A 75 -4.58 -3.31 -3.52
CA VAL A 75 -5.17 -3.71 -4.80
C VAL A 75 -4.48 -4.97 -5.34
N GLU A 76 -3.16 -4.92 -5.49
CA GLU A 76 -2.36 -6.04 -6.04
C GLU A 76 -2.61 -7.34 -5.28
N PHE A 77 -2.59 -7.30 -3.95
CA PHE A 77 -2.78 -8.50 -3.14
C PHE A 77 -4.23 -8.99 -3.15
N LEU A 78 -5.22 -8.10 -3.08
CA LEU A 78 -6.64 -8.48 -3.20
C LEU A 78 -6.89 -9.26 -4.51
N PHE A 79 -6.35 -8.78 -5.63
CA PHE A 79 -6.49 -9.46 -6.92
C PHE A 79 -5.72 -10.78 -7.00
N LYS A 80 -4.53 -10.86 -6.38
CA LYS A 80 -3.77 -12.12 -6.27
C LYS A 80 -4.53 -13.17 -5.46
N GLU A 81 -5.09 -12.79 -4.31
CA GLU A 81 -5.90 -13.69 -3.48
C GLU A 81 -7.16 -14.14 -4.22
N ALA A 82 -7.86 -13.21 -4.89
CA ALA A 82 -9.03 -13.56 -5.70
C ALA A 82 -8.67 -14.55 -6.83
N ALA A 83 -7.49 -14.42 -7.44
CA ALA A 83 -7.01 -15.37 -8.44
C ALA A 83 -6.79 -16.76 -7.85
N ILE A 84 -6.13 -16.87 -6.68
CA ILE A 84 -5.93 -18.14 -5.97
C ILE A 84 -7.28 -18.79 -5.63
N LEU A 85 -8.27 -18.00 -5.22
CA LEU A 85 -9.61 -18.46 -4.88
C LEU A 85 -10.49 -18.79 -6.11
N ASN A 86 -10.01 -18.54 -7.33
CA ASN A 86 -10.79 -18.60 -8.59
C ASN A 86 -12.02 -17.68 -8.60
N LEU A 87 -11.91 -16.51 -7.95
CA LEU A 87 -12.98 -15.51 -7.80
C LEU A 87 -12.68 -14.18 -8.50
N SER A 88 -11.62 -14.08 -9.32
CA SER A 88 -11.21 -12.80 -9.96
C SER A 88 -12.34 -12.11 -10.71
N LYS A 89 -13.15 -12.86 -11.48
CA LYS A 89 -14.26 -12.26 -12.25
C LYS A 89 -15.38 -11.74 -11.34
N LYS A 90 -15.69 -12.46 -10.27
CA LYS A 90 -16.67 -12.02 -9.26
C LYS A 90 -16.22 -10.77 -8.54
N LEU A 91 -14.93 -10.70 -8.18
CA LEU A 91 -14.34 -9.50 -7.59
C LEU A 91 -14.45 -8.31 -8.54
N GLU A 92 -14.03 -8.47 -9.80
CA GLU A 92 -14.10 -7.41 -10.82
C GLU A 92 -15.53 -6.90 -11.02
N ASP A 93 -16.48 -7.82 -11.17
CA ASP A 93 -17.89 -7.50 -11.38
C ASP A 93 -18.55 -6.90 -10.13
N GLY A 94 -18.05 -7.20 -8.94
CA GLY A 94 -18.49 -6.59 -7.68
C GLY A 94 -17.96 -5.18 -7.52
N LEU A 95 -16.64 -5.01 -7.69
CA LEU A 95 -15.96 -3.71 -7.58
C LEU A 95 -16.50 -2.70 -8.60
N ASN A 96 -16.72 -3.10 -9.87
CA ASN A 96 -17.26 -2.19 -10.89
C ASN A 96 -18.71 -1.76 -10.66
N LYS A 97 -19.38 -2.29 -9.63
CA LYS A 97 -20.74 -1.92 -9.23
C LYS A 97 -20.78 -1.24 -7.86
N ALA A 98 -19.63 -1.15 -7.19
CA ALA A 98 -19.42 -0.39 -5.97
C ALA A 98 -18.86 1.00 -6.30
N THR A 99 -18.95 1.92 -5.34
CA THR A 99 -18.23 3.19 -5.42
C THR A 99 -16.78 2.98 -4.99
N ILE A 100 -15.85 3.20 -5.91
CA ILE A 100 -14.42 2.97 -5.66
C ILE A 100 -13.71 4.29 -5.34
N ILE A 101 -13.03 4.31 -4.19
CA ILE A 101 -12.25 5.46 -3.72
C ILE A 101 -10.80 5.00 -3.57
N ALA A 102 -9.86 5.76 -4.14
CA ALA A 102 -8.44 5.53 -3.96
C ALA A 102 -7.80 6.71 -3.23
N ILE A 103 -6.82 6.43 -2.37
CA ILE A 103 -6.09 7.48 -1.63
C ILE A 103 -5.34 8.46 -2.55
N GLY A 104 -4.92 8.02 -3.73
CA GLY A 104 -4.12 8.81 -4.63
C GLY A 104 -3.90 8.16 -6.00
N PRO A 105 -3.24 8.88 -6.93
CA PRO A 105 -3.17 8.51 -8.35
C PRO A 105 -2.57 7.12 -8.59
N LYS A 106 -1.46 6.78 -7.91
CA LYS A 106 -0.79 5.48 -8.05
C LYS A 106 -1.72 4.29 -7.74
N THR A 107 -2.54 4.41 -6.70
CA THR A 107 -3.53 3.37 -6.36
C THR A 107 -4.62 3.29 -7.42
N GLY A 108 -5.08 4.45 -7.94
CA GLY A 108 -6.03 4.52 -9.06
C GLY A 108 -5.51 3.89 -10.34
N GLU A 109 -4.24 4.12 -10.68
CA GLU A 109 -3.56 3.50 -11.82
C GLU A 109 -3.48 1.98 -11.67
N THR A 110 -3.17 1.48 -10.46
CA THR A 110 -3.19 0.04 -10.19
C THR A 110 -4.59 -0.55 -10.37
N LEU A 111 -5.65 0.10 -9.85
CA LEU A 111 -7.04 -0.33 -10.07
C LEU A 111 -7.39 -0.42 -11.56
N LYS A 112 -6.95 0.57 -12.35
CA LYS A 112 -7.17 0.60 -13.80
C LYS A 112 -6.51 -0.57 -14.52
N LYS A 113 -5.33 -1.03 -14.08
CA LYS A 113 -4.66 -2.22 -14.66
C LYS A 113 -5.50 -3.49 -14.52
N TYR A 114 -6.35 -3.56 -13.50
CA TYR A 114 -7.29 -4.65 -13.26
C TYR A 114 -8.69 -4.38 -13.85
N GLY A 115 -8.85 -3.34 -14.68
CA GLY A 115 -10.14 -3.02 -15.30
C GLY A 115 -11.17 -2.43 -14.33
N ILE A 116 -10.74 -1.91 -13.18
CA ILE A 116 -11.63 -1.29 -12.19
C ILE A 116 -11.74 0.21 -12.44
N LYS A 117 -12.98 0.69 -12.57
CA LYS A 117 -13.28 2.12 -12.67
C LYS A 117 -13.08 2.79 -11.30
N LEU A 118 -12.24 3.82 -11.27
CA LEU A 118 -12.11 4.70 -10.12
C LEU A 118 -13.19 5.78 -10.17
N ASP A 119 -13.91 5.99 -9.08
CA ASP A 119 -14.95 7.02 -9.00
C ASP A 119 -14.45 8.30 -8.32
N PHE A 120 -13.64 8.17 -7.26
CA PHE A 120 -13.19 9.32 -6.49
C PHE A 120 -11.70 9.24 -6.10
N LEU A 121 -11.06 10.41 -6.15
CA LEU A 121 -9.79 10.71 -5.49
C LEU A 121 -10.02 11.84 -4.49
N PRO A 122 -9.46 11.76 -3.27
CA PRO A 122 -9.53 12.86 -2.33
C PRO A 122 -8.68 14.03 -2.83
N ARG A 123 -9.01 15.24 -2.36
CA ARG A 123 -8.20 16.45 -2.64
C ARG A 123 -6.81 16.34 -2.02
N GLU A 124 -6.75 15.80 -0.81
CA GLU A 124 -5.51 15.50 -0.09
C GLU A 124 -5.31 13.99 -0.06
N TYR A 125 -4.11 13.51 -0.43
CA TYR A 125 -3.78 12.09 -0.45
C TYR A 125 -3.45 11.56 0.95
N SER A 126 -4.40 11.75 1.88
CA SER A 126 -4.31 11.46 3.30
C SER A 126 -5.58 10.76 3.81
N SER A 127 -5.49 10.15 5.00
CA SER A 127 -6.66 9.57 5.67
C SER A 127 -7.71 10.64 5.94
N GLU A 128 -7.27 11.86 6.26
CA GLU A 128 -8.11 13.03 6.48
C GLU A 128 -8.86 13.44 5.21
N GLY A 129 -8.18 13.46 4.06
CA GLY A 129 -8.80 13.77 2.77
C GLY A 129 -9.85 12.73 2.36
N ILE A 130 -9.65 11.45 2.70
CA ILE A 130 -10.66 10.41 2.52
C ILE A 130 -11.88 10.66 3.40
N VAL A 131 -11.68 10.97 4.68
CA VAL A 131 -12.78 11.28 5.62
C VAL A 131 -13.59 12.48 5.13
N GLU A 132 -12.93 13.55 4.69
CA GLU A 132 -13.60 14.73 4.12
C GLU A 132 -14.41 14.36 2.86
N THR A 133 -13.86 13.50 2.01
CA THR A 133 -14.55 13.02 0.80
C THR A 133 -15.81 12.25 1.16
N ILE A 134 -15.73 11.34 2.13
CA ILE A 134 -16.88 10.58 2.63
C ILE A 134 -17.94 11.49 3.27
N GLN A 135 -17.54 12.49 4.06
CA GLN A 135 -18.47 13.45 4.65
C GLN A 135 -19.26 14.22 3.59
N LYS A 136 -18.60 14.65 2.50
CA LYS A 136 -19.25 15.35 1.38
C LYS A 136 -20.25 14.48 0.62
N MET A 137 -20.08 13.16 0.65
CA MET A 137 -21.04 12.22 0.04
C MET A 137 -22.32 12.09 0.87
N GLY A 138 -22.33 12.51 2.14
CA GLY A 138 -23.52 12.47 2.98
C GLY A 138 -23.98 11.06 3.35
N LEU A 139 -23.04 10.11 3.48
CA LEU A 139 -23.33 8.72 3.86
C LEU A 139 -23.91 8.64 5.28
N SER A 140 -24.77 7.67 5.54
CA SER A 140 -25.46 7.55 6.84
C SER A 140 -25.63 6.12 7.35
N ASN A 141 -25.65 5.11 6.48
CA ASN A 141 -25.91 3.71 6.87
C ASN A 141 -25.14 2.68 6.02
N GLU A 142 -24.33 3.15 5.09
CA GLU A 142 -23.59 2.33 4.15
C GLU A 142 -22.40 1.65 4.82
N ILE A 143 -22.04 0.48 4.27
CA ILE A 143 -20.88 -0.28 4.70
C ILE A 143 -19.68 0.16 3.84
N ILE A 144 -18.59 0.50 4.50
CA ILE A 144 -17.30 0.83 3.89
C ILE A 144 -16.38 -0.36 4.05
N TYR A 145 -15.90 -0.89 2.93
CA TYR A 145 -14.89 -1.93 2.86
C TYR A 145 -13.51 -1.31 2.65
N ILE A 146 -12.52 -1.75 3.42
CA ILE A 146 -11.15 -1.24 3.33
C ILE A 146 -10.17 -2.41 3.20
N PRO A 147 -9.86 -2.86 1.97
CA PRO A 147 -8.75 -3.78 1.75
C PRO A 147 -7.44 -3.11 2.18
N ARG A 148 -6.73 -3.70 3.13
CA ARG A 148 -5.49 -3.12 3.70
C ARG A 148 -4.57 -4.17 4.33
N VAL A 149 -3.45 -3.70 4.87
CA VAL A 149 -2.50 -4.53 5.62
C VAL A 149 -3.19 -5.10 6.87
N LYS A 150 -2.81 -6.32 7.27
CA LYS A 150 -3.15 -6.89 8.57
C LYS A 150 -2.56 -6.03 9.70
N ASN A 151 -3.28 -5.92 10.82
CA ASN A 151 -2.88 -5.10 11.98
C ASN A 151 -2.64 -3.62 11.67
N ALA A 152 -3.39 -3.08 10.73
CA ALA A 152 -3.28 -1.67 10.41
C ALA A 152 -3.76 -0.79 11.57
N GLY A 153 -3.14 0.39 11.73
CA GLY A 153 -3.54 1.35 12.76
C GLY A 153 -5.02 1.79 12.61
N PRO A 154 -5.72 2.07 13.73
CA PRO A 154 -7.16 2.23 13.74
C PRO A 154 -7.63 3.61 13.22
N THR A 155 -6.72 4.56 13.02
CA THR A 155 -7.04 5.99 12.80
C THR A 155 -8.07 6.26 11.70
N LEU A 156 -8.00 5.60 10.54
CA LEU A 156 -8.99 5.79 9.48
C LEU A 156 -10.34 5.18 9.85
N ARG A 157 -10.32 3.97 10.40
CA ARG A 157 -11.51 3.24 10.82
C ARG A 157 -12.29 4.04 11.87
N GLU A 158 -11.63 4.46 12.93
CA GLU A 158 -12.22 5.23 14.02
C GLU A 158 -12.85 6.53 13.51
N LYS A 159 -12.17 7.24 12.60
CA LYS A 159 -12.68 8.48 12.01
C LYS A 159 -13.95 8.25 11.18
N LEU A 160 -14.02 7.15 10.42
CA LEU A 160 -15.21 6.82 9.63
C LEU A 160 -16.35 6.30 10.51
N GLU A 161 -16.05 5.48 11.52
CA GLU A 161 -17.04 5.00 12.50
C GLU A 161 -17.61 6.14 13.36
N ALA A 162 -16.83 7.19 13.65
CA ALA A 162 -17.32 8.40 14.28
C ALA A 162 -18.37 9.16 13.44
N LEU A 163 -18.43 8.90 12.13
CA LEU A 163 -19.50 9.38 11.23
C LEU A 163 -20.71 8.43 11.21
N LYS A 164 -20.76 7.44 12.12
CA LYS A 164 -21.80 6.40 12.22
C LYS A 164 -21.82 5.41 11.04
N LEU A 165 -20.73 5.35 10.27
CA LEU A 165 -20.58 4.42 9.16
C LEU A 165 -20.08 3.07 9.67
N LYS A 166 -20.50 1.99 9.01
CA LYS A 166 -20.00 0.65 9.31
C LYS A 166 -18.73 0.42 8.51
N VAL A 167 -17.63 0.06 9.17
CA VAL A 167 -16.34 -0.19 8.51
C VAL A 167 -15.95 -1.66 8.63
N GLN A 168 -15.69 -2.29 7.50
CA GLN A 168 -15.15 -3.65 7.40
C GLN A 168 -13.76 -3.60 6.78
N GLU A 169 -12.75 -3.97 7.56
CA GLU A 169 -11.37 -4.04 7.09
C GLU A 169 -11.09 -5.44 6.56
N ILE A 170 -10.54 -5.53 5.35
CA ILE A 170 -10.18 -6.80 4.73
C ILE A 170 -8.65 -6.90 4.75
N PRO A 171 -8.06 -7.74 5.61
CA PRO A 171 -6.62 -7.96 5.60
C PRO A 171 -6.25 -8.72 4.33
N VAL A 172 -5.53 -8.06 3.41
CA VAL A 172 -5.11 -8.68 2.13
C VAL A 172 -3.60 -8.84 2.03
N TYR A 173 -2.84 -8.35 3.00
CA TYR A 173 -1.41 -8.62 3.08
C TYR A 173 -0.90 -8.37 4.48
N GLU A 174 0.26 -8.94 4.79
CA GLU A 174 1.00 -8.73 6.02
C GLU A 174 2.29 -7.97 5.70
N GLN A 175 2.75 -7.18 6.67
CA GLN A 175 4.08 -6.58 6.65
C GLN A 175 4.93 -7.32 7.66
N ILE A 176 6.05 -7.89 7.20
CA ILE A 176 7.02 -8.57 8.05
C ILE A 176 8.39 -7.92 7.91
N LEU A 177 9.20 -8.04 8.95
CA LEU A 177 10.63 -7.74 8.85
C LEU A 177 11.31 -8.90 8.11
N PRO A 178 12.07 -8.64 7.03
CA PRO A 178 12.83 -9.69 6.36
C PRO A 178 13.81 -10.36 7.33
N LYS A 179 13.89 -11.70 7.25
CA LYS A 179 14.79 -12.50 8.09
C LYS A 179 16.11 -12.73 7.37
N ASP A 180 16.87 -11.67 7.14
CA ASP A 180 18.22 -11.76 6.61
C ASP A 180 19.19 -11.12 7.61
N GLY A 181 19.65 -11.93 8.56
CA GLY A 181 20.51 -11.48 9.66
C GLY A 181 21.89 -11.03 9.17
N ASP A 182 22.42 -11.71 8.16
CA ASP A 182 23.74 -11.41 7.59
C ASP A 182 23.70 -10.04 6.89
N LEU A 183 22.65 -9.77 6.10
CA LEU A 183 22.47 -8.48 5.44
C LEU A 183 22.30 -7.33 6.44
N ALA A 184 21.58 -7.57 7.54
CA ALA A 184 21.40 -6.57 8.60
C ALA A 184 22.71 -6.26 9.33
N GLU A 185 23.50 -7.27 9.68
CA GLU A 185 24.81 -7.09 10.29
C GLU A 185 25.77 -6.35 9.36
N GLN A 186 25.80 -6.74 8.08
CA GLN A 186 26.59 -6.05 7.06
C GLN A 186 26.20 -4.58 6.94
N PHE A 187 24.89 -4.28 6.93
CA PHE A 187 24.39 -2.92 6.85
C PHE A 187 24.87 -2.06 8.04
N VAL A 188 24.84 -2.60 9.26
CA VAL A 188 25.33 -1.89 10.46
C VAL A 188 26.83 -1.60 10.34
N ASN A 189 27.62 -2.55 9.87
CA ASN A 189 29.06 -2.37 9.66
C ASN A 189 29.37 -1.33 8.56
N ASP A 190 28.64 -1.38 7.45
CA ASP A 190 28.79 -0.43 6.35
C ASP A 190 28.31 0.99 6.73
N LEU A 191 27.29 1.10 7.58
CA LEU A 191 26.85 2.37 8.14
C LEU A 191 27.90 2.94 9.11
N ALA A 192 28.42 2.11 10.03
CA ALA A 192 29.41 2.53 11.03
C ALA A 192 30.76 2.94 10.40
N SER A 193 31.14 2.30 9.30
CA SER A 193 32.36 2.64 8.55
C SER A 193 32.25 3.92 7.71
N GLY A 194 31.06 4.51 7.60
CA GLY A 194 30.80 5.67 6.73
C GLY A 194 30.67 5.31 5.25
N SER A 195 30.55 4.02 4.92
CA SER A 195 30.37 3.55 3.53
C SER A 195 28.98 3.86 2.97
N ILE A 196 28.00 4.12 3.86
CA ILE A 196 26.63 4.55 3.52
C ILE A 196 26.50 6.05 3.78
N HIS A 197 26.13 6.80 2.74
CA HIS A 197 26.12 8.26 2.77
C HIS A 197 24.73 8.85 3.07
N ALA A 198 23.66 8.10 2.79
CA ALA A 198 22.30 8.47 3.12
C ALA A 198 21.40 7.23 3.17
N ILE A 199 20.25 7.35 3.83
CA ILE A 199 19.22 6.32 3.94
C ILE A 199 17.89 6.91 3.48
N ILE A 200 17.17 6.19 2.62
CA ILE A 200 15.84 6.56 2.14
C ILE A 200 14.78 5.70 2.85
N PHE A 201 13.88 6.37 3.56
CA PHE A 201 12.73 5.74 4.20
C PHE A 201 11.45 5.93 3.38
N GLY A 202 10.82 4.83 2.99
CA GLY A 202 9.53 4.85 2.27
C GLY A 202 8.30 4.90 3.18
N SER A 203 8.47 4.70 4.49
CA SER A 203 7.38 4.70 5.49
C SER A 203 7.94 4.83 6.91
N ALA A 204 7.09 5.26 7.86
CA ALA A 204 7.42 5.26 9.28
C ALA A 204 7.71 3.84 9.82
N GLN A 205 7.13 2.79 9.22
CA GLN A 205 7.42 1.42 9.62
C GLN A 205 8.84 1.01 9.26
N SER A 206 9.35 1.46 8.10
CA SER A 206 10.74 1.20 7.71
C SER A 206 11.74 1.85 8.65
N VAL A 207 11.39 2.98 9.27
CA VAL A 207 12.22 3.63 10.31
C VAL A 207 12.23 2.80 11.60
N ARG A 208 11.08 2.28 12.03
CA ARG A 208 10.98 1.46 13.25
C ARG A 208 11.66 0.10 13.15
N ASN A 209 11.73 -0.43 11.93
CA ASN A 209 12.29 -1.73 11.63
C ASN A 209 13.82 -1.72 11.46
N LEU A 210 14.40 -0.53 11.26
CA LEU A 210 15.83 -0.30 11.15
C LEU A 210 16.41 0.08 12.52
#